data_AF-A0A7V9C9X2-F1
#
_entry.id   AF-A0A7V9C9X2-F1
#
_cell.length_a   1.000
_cell.length_b   1.000
_cell.length_c   1.000
_cell.angle_alpha   90.00
_cell.angle_beta   90.00
_cell.angle_gamma   90.00
#
_symmetry.space_group_name_H-M   'P 1'
#
loop_
_entity.id
_entity.type
_entity.pdbx_description
1 polymer ?
#
loop_
_entity_poly.entity_id
_entity_poly.type
_entity_poly.pdbx_seq_one_letter_code
_entity_poly.pdbx_strand_id
1 'polypeptide(L)'
;MSDFQYTPLMPGEEIVFGVSTSTSSSSSQTIVNGVVAASNNEQTERRAGITNKRVIVEHANAPERTVVVSNAEVRRIKLKRVDFMGEQTLTLEAIEFATGEAIDLDITFIDAQDEPRLRELFSGAAIVYETPTVDASTSQANLPTGKRKGLLGFLGF
;
A
#
# COMPACT_ATOMS: atom_id res chain seq x y z
N MET A 1 0.59 -1.49 -23.42
CA MET A 1 0.52 -1.05 -22.01
C MET A 1 1.51 0.09 -21.90
N SER A 2 1.08 1.31 -21.55
CA SER A 2 2.03 2.43 -21.41
C SER A 2 2.60 2.43 -20.00
N ASP A 3 3.91 2.23 -19.92
CA ASP A 3 4.74 2.22 -18.72
C ASP A 3 4.49 3.47 -17.85
N PHE A 4 5.09 4.58 -18.24
CA PHE A 4 5.03 5.90 -17.62
C PHE A 4 4.74 6.92 -18.72
N GLN A 5 3.99 7.98 -18.40
CA GLN A 5 3.57 8.99 -19.36
C GLN A 5 4.66 10.05 -19.61
N TYR A 6 5.45 10.40 -18.60
CA TYR A 6 6.38 11.53 -18.66
C TYR A 6 7.85 11.16 -18.38
N THR A 7 8.08 9.99 -17.80
CA THR A 7 9.38 9.51 -17.34
C THR A 7 9.81 8.34 -18.21
N PRO A 8 10.62 8.57 -19.26
CA PRO A 8 11.09 7.49 -20.09
C PRO A 8 12.04 6.58 -19.32
N LEU A 9 11.98 5.28 -19.63
CA LEU A 9 12.94 4.30 -19.16
C LEU A 9 14.30 4.56 -19.81
N MET A 10 15.37 4.50 -19.01
CA MET A 10 16.73 4.61 -19.50
C MET A 10 17.12 3.34 -20.29
N PRO A 11 18.14 3.39 -21.17
CA PRO A 11 18.66 2.19 -21.81
C PRO A 11 19.01 1.09 -20.80
N GLY A 12 18.49 -0.12 -21.02
CA GLY A 12 18.65 -1.28 -20.12
C GLY A 12 17.92 -1.14 -18.76
N GLU A 13 17.00 -0.19 -18.63
CA GLU A 13 16.07 -0.11 -17.52
C GLU A 13 14.79 -0.87 -17.86
N GLU A 14 14.33 -1.72 -16.93
CA GLU A 14 13.16 -2.58 -17.10
C GLU A 14 12.25 -2.47 -15.89
N ILE A 15 10.94 -2.49 -16.11
CA ILE A 15 9.95 -2.58 -15.03
C ILE A 15 10.05 -3.96 -14.39
N VAL A 16 10.26 -3.99 -13.08
CA VAL A 16 10.41 -5.22 -12.28
C VAL A 16 9.13 -5.54 -11.54
N PHE A 17 8.49 -4.53 -10.95
CA PHE A 17 7.17 -4.66 -10.35
C PHE A 17 6.24 -3.64 -11.03
N GLY A 18 5.07 -4.13 -11.43
CA GLY A 18 4.14 -3.45 -12.32
C GLY A 18 3.73 -2.05 -11.88
N VAL A 19 3.15 -1.30 -12.81
CA VAL A 19 2.71 0.07 -12.56
C VAL A 19 1.33 0.06 -11.90
N SER A 20 1.27 0.40 -10.63
CA SER A 20 0.01 0.70 -9.95
C SER A 20 -0.52 2.03 -10.47
N THR A 21 -1.78 2.05 -10.91
CA THR A 21 -2.45 3.26 -11.36
C THR A 21 -3.64 3.55 -10.45
N SER A 22 -3.60 4.68 -9.76
CA SER A 22 -4.70 5.14 -8.91
C SER A 22 -5.33 6.37 -9.55
N THR A 23 -6.65 6.33 -9.72
CA THR A 23 -7.43 7.50 -10.16
C THR A 23 -8.33 7.93 -9.01
N SER A 24 -8.24 9.20 -8.62
CA SER A 24 -9.19 9.80 -7.69
C SER A 24 -9.96 10.90 -8.40
N SER A 25 -11.22 11.09 -8.02
CA SER A 25 -12.07 12.15 -8.55
C SER A 25 -12.69 12.89 -7.39
N SER A 26 -12.37 14.18 -7.26
CA SER A 26 -13.02 15.06 -6.28
C SER A 26 -14.00 15.97 -6.98
N SER A 27 -15.27 15.87 -6.59
CA SER A 27 -16.31 16.82 -6.99
C SER A 27 -16.46 17.89 -5.92
N SER A 28 -16.18 19.15 -6.26
CA SER A 28 -16.49 20.28 -5.40
C SER A 28 -17.66 21.07 -5.98
N GLN A 29 -18.71 21.26 -5.19
CA GLN A 29 -19.85 22.10 -5.56
C GLN A 29 -19.69 23.48 -4.93
N THR A 30 -19.67 24.52 -5.76
CA THR A 30 -19.73 25.90 -5.26
C THR A 30 -21.18 26.37 -5.27
N ILE A 31 -21.73 26.67 -4.09
CA ILE A 31 -23.07 27.29 -3.94
C ILE A 31 -22.88 28.80 -3.84
N VAL A 32 -23.46 29.55 -4.77
CA VAL A 32 -23.50 31.02 -4.75
C VAL A 32 -24.97 31.45 -4.66
N ASN A 33 -25.35 32.12 -3.59
CA ASN A 33 -26.74 32.57 -3.34
C ASN A 33 -27.81 31.45 -3.49
N GLY A 34 -27.53 30.25 -2.98
CA GLY A 34 -28.49 29.13 -2.99
C GLY A 34 -28.66 28.42 -4.34
N VAL A 35 -27.88 28.80 -5.35
CA VAL A 35 -27.83 28.13 -6.66
C VAL A 35 -26.48 27.40 -6.77
N VAL A 36 -26.51 26.15 -7.20
CA VAL A 36 -25.29 25.37 -7.51
C VAL A 36 -24.70 25.95 -8.79
N ALA A 37 -23.59 26.67 -8.68
CA ALA A 37 -23.04 27.49 -9.77
C ALA A 37 -22.00 26.77 -10.62
N ALA A 38 -21.30 25.77 -10.07
CA ALA A 38 -20.38 24.91 -10.82
C ALA A 38 -20.08 23.63 -10.02
N SER A 39 -19.94 22.52 -10.75
CA SER A 39 -19.33 21.29 -10.26
C SER A 39 -18.00 21.12 -10.97
N ASN A 40 -16.90 21.38 -10.28
CA ASN A 40 -15.58 21.03 -10.80
C ASN A 40 -15.30 19.58 -10.42
N ASN A 41 -15.15 18.73 -11.43
CA ASN A 41 -14.70 17.36 -11.24
C ASN A 41 -13.21 17.32 -11.56
N GLU A 42 -12.37 17.36 -10.52
CA GLU A 42 -10.93 17.17 -10.68
C GLU A 42 -10.64 15.68 -10.59
N GLN A 43 -10.30 15.08 -11.73
CA GLN A 43 -9.73 13.75 -11.77
C GLN A 43 -8.22 13.90 -11.59
N THR A 44 -7.62 13.16 -10.66
CA THR A 44 -6.17 13.02 -10.57
C THR A 44 -5.81 11.56 -10.82
N GLU A 45 -4.85 11.33 -11.71
CA GLU A 45 -4.30 10.01 -11.98
C GLU A 45 -2.85 9.99 -11.50
N ARG A 46 -2.50 8.90 -10.81
CA ARG A 46 -1.19 8.66 -10.24
C ARG A 46 -0.70 7.29 -10.70
N ARG A 47 0.56 7.21 -11.14
CA ARG A 47 1.19 5.98 -11.61
C ARG A 47 2.44 5.72 -10.79
N ALA A 48 2.57 4.55 -10.17
CA ALA A 48 3.74 4.19 -9.38
C ALA A 48 4.28 2.84 -9.86
N GLY A 49 5.58 2.73 -10.10
CA GLY A 49 6.19 1.46 -10.49
C GLY A 49 7.66 1.37 -10.11
N ILE A 50 8.18 0.15 -10.11
CA ILE A 50 9.57 -0.14 -9.73
C ILE A 50 10.30 -0.72 -10.92
N THR A 51 11.45 -0.16 -11.20
CA THR A 51 12.37 -0.68 -12.20
C THR A 51 13.56 -1.36 -11.55
N ASN A 52 14.39 -2.01 -12.36
CA ASN A 52 15.68 -2.55 -11.92
C ASN A 52 16.69 -1.47 -11.47
N LYS A 53 16.36 -0.17 -11.60
CA LYS A 53 17.24 0.95 -11.23
C LYS A 53 16.63 1.91 -10.22
N ARG A 54 15.34 2.19 -10.32
CA ARG A 54 14.68 3.27 -9.57
C ARG A 54 13.19 3.02 -9.38
N VAL A 55 12.61 3.75 -8.45
CA VAL A 55 11.18 3.88 -8.26
C VAL A 55 10.72 5.15 -8.96
N ILE A 56 9.61 5.06 -9.67
CA ILE A 56 9.00 6.18 -10.41
C ILE A 56 7.57 6.34 -9.93
N VAL A 57 7.20 7.56 -9.52
CA VAL A 57 5.84 7.95 -9.19
C VAL A 57 5.46 9.18 -9.98
N GLU A 58 4.53 9.05 -10.91
CA GLU A 58 4.04 10.12 -11.77
C GLU A 58 2.64 10.57 -11.38
N HIS A 59 2.35 11.83 -11.67
CA HIS A 59 1.02 12.41 -11.55
C HIS A 59 0.60 12.96 -12.91
N ALA A 60 -0.45 12.37 -13.50
CA ALA A 60 -0.89 12.70 -14.86
C ALA A 60 -1.22 14.19 -15.03
N ASN A 61 -1.81 14.79 -14.00
CA ASN A 61 -2.29 16.18 -14.00
C ASN A 61 -1.39 17.14 -13.20
N ALA A 62 -0.22 16.68 -12.74
CA ALA A 62 0.76 17.47 -12.01
C ALA A 62 2.19 16.92 -12.24
N PRO A 63 2.70 16.94 -13.48
CA PRO A 63 3.97 16.30 -13.84
C PRO A 63 5.17 16.85 -13.03
N GLU A 64 5.10 18.09 -12.55
CA GLU A 64 6.08 18.70 -11.65
C GLU A 64 6.17 18.02 -10.28
N ARG A 65 5.17 17.22 -9.90
CA ARG A 65 5.16 16.40 -8.69
C ARG A 65 5.71 15.00 -8.90
N THR A 66 6.21 14.69 -10.11
CA THR A 66 6.80 13.38 -10.41
C THR A 66 8.02 13.15 -9.52
N VAL A 67 8.06 11.99 -8.88
CA VAL A 67 9.16 11.58 -8.01
C VAL A 67 9.89 10.41 -8.65
N VAL A 68 11.21 10.53 -8.71
CA VAL A 68 12.11 9.53 -9.29
C VAL A 68 13.24 9.31 -8.30
N VAL A 69 13.34 8.09 -7.76
CA VAL A 69 14.29 7.78 -6.68
C VAL A 69 15.06 6.51 -6.98
N SER A 70 16.38 6.55 -6.83
CA SER A 70 17.23 5.37 -7.00
C SER A 70 16.88 4.29 -5.98
N ASN A 71 16.87 3.02 -6.39
CA ASN A 71 16.60 1.91 -5.46
C ASN A 71 17.60 1.90 -4.29
N ALA A 72 18.83 2.38 -4.51
CA ALA A 72 19.88 2.47 -3.48
C ALA A 72 19.63 3.54 -2.40
N GLU A 73 18.75 4.51 -2.66
CA GLU A 73 18.42 5.60 -1.73
C GLU A 73 17.27 5.24 -0.78
N VAL A 74 16.54 4.16 -1.09
CA VAL A 74 15.47 3.63 -0.25
C VAL A 74 16.07 3.02 1.01
N ARG A 75 15.51 3.40 2.16
CA ARG A 75 15.96 2.93 3.49
C ARG A 75 14.95 2.04 4.17
N ARG A 76 13.67 2.19 3.89
CA ARG A 76 12.63 1.26 4.36
C ARG A 76 11.62 0.97 3.26
N ILE A 77 11.14 -0.26 3.22
CA ILE A 77 9.98 -0.64 2.41
C ILE A 77 8.90 -1.22 3.32
N LYS A 78 7.66 -0.79 3.11
CA LYS A 78 6.49 -1.27 3.87
C LYS A 78 5.74 -2.29 3.02
N LEU A 79 5.74 -3.53 3.49
CA LEU A 79 5.05 -4.64 2.84
C LEU A 79 3.85 -5.08 3.66
N LYS A 80 2.81 -5.53 2.98
CA LYS A 80 1.65 -6.17 3.58
C LYS A 80 1.41 -7.51 2.94
N ARG A 81 1.18 -8.53 3.75
CA ARG A 81 0.76 -9.85 3.28
C ARG A 81 -0.75 -9.89 3.21
N VAL A 82 -1.28 -10.31 2.06
CA VAL A 82 -2.72 -10.39 1.80
C VAL A 82 -3.02 -11.75 1.19
N ASP A 83 -3.98 -12.46 1.76
CA ASP A 83 -4.53 -13.66 1.14
C ASP A 83 -5.55 -13.26 0.09
N PHE A 84 -5.26 -13.53 -1.17
CA PHE A 84 -6.14 -13.23 -2.30
C PHE A 84 -6.45 -14.52 -3.06
N MET A 85 -7.73 -14.88 -3.13
CA MET A 85 -8.21 -16.11 -3.79
C MET A 85 -7.52 -17.42 -3.32
N GLY A 86 -7.07 -17.45 -2.06
CA GLY A 86 -6.39 -18.61 -1.47
C GLY A 86 -4.88 -18.65 -1.70
N GLU A 87 -4.31 -17.64 -2.34
CA GLU A 87 -2.87 -17.47 -2.53
C GLU A 87 -2.35 -16.28 -1.70
N GLN A 88 -1.16 -16.46 -1.11
CA GLN A 88 -0.51 -15.39 -0.36
C GLN A 88 0.18 -14.43 -1.33
N THR A 89 -0.28 -13.19 -1.33
CA THR A 89 0.28 -12.09 -2.12
C THR A 89 0.87 -11.03 -1.20
N LEU A 90 1.68 -10.17 -1.78
CA LEU A 90 2.29 -9.02 -1.16
C LEU A 90 1.75 -7.74 -1.82
N THR A 91 1.52 -6.76 -0.98
CA THR A 91 1.33 -5.37 -1.39
C THR A 91 2.54 -4.58 -0.91
N LEU A 92 3.21 -3.89 -1.82
CA LEU A 92 4.18 -2.86 -1.46
C LEU A 92 3.44 -1.54 -1.32
N GLU A 93 3.22 -1.15 -0.07
CA GLU A 93 2.39 0.01 0.28
C GLU A 93 3.16 1.31 0.13
N ALA A 94 4.39 1.37 0.65
CA ALA A 94 5.19 2.58 0.63
C ALA A 94 6.68 2.29 0.72
N ILE A 95 7.48 3.28 0.33
CA ILE A 95 8.92 3.32 0.55
C ILE A 95 9.29 4.57 1.34
N GLU A 96 10.39 4.52 2.08
CA GLU A 96 10.92 5.65 2.84
C GLU A 96 12.40 5.87 2.51
N PHE A 97 12.77 7.13 2.35
CA PHE A 97 14.12 7.56 1.99
C PHE A 97 14.97 7.92 3.21
N ALA A 98 16.25 8.17 2.97
CA ALA A 98 17.16 8.66 4.01
C ALA A 98 16.74 10.01 4.62
N THR A 99 15.96 10.81 3.89
CA THR A 99 15.40 12.09 4.37
C THR A 99 14.26 11.91 5.37
N GLY A 100 13.75 10.68 5.55
CA GLY A 100 12.56 10.39 6.35
C GLY A 100 11.24 10.66 5.62
N GLU A 101 11.31 11.12 4.36
CA GLU A 101 10.14 11.24 3.49
C GLU A 101 9.70 9.85 3.04
N ALA A 102 8.38 9.62 3.09
CA ALA A 102 7.74 8.39 2.66
C ALA A 102 6.87 8.65 1.43
N ILE A 103 6.90 7.72 0.48
CA ILE A 103 6.10 7.74 -0.72
C ILE A 103 5.29 6.46 -0.78
N ASP A 104 3.97 6.60 -0.77
CA ASP A 104 3.05 5.51 -1.01
C ASP A 104 3.27 4.96 -2.42
N LEU A 105 2.99 3.70 -2.70
CA LEU A 105 3.17 3.07 -4.02
C LEU A 105 1.97 2.20 -4.38
N ASP A 106 1.38 1.53 -3.39
CA ASP A 106 0.20 0.67 -3.55
C ASP A 106 0.34 -0.34 -4.71
N ILE A 107 1.53 -0.95 -4.83
CA ILE A 107 1.78 -2.00 -5.82
C ILE A 107 1.29 -3.32 -5.24
N THR A 108 0.17 -3.82 -5.75
CA THR A 108 -0.52 -5.02 -5.28
C THR A 108 -0.20 -6.23 -6.14
N PHE A 109 -0.63 -7.42 -5.69
CA PHE A 109 -0.50 -8.69 -6.41
C PHE A 109 0.96 -9.07 -6.73
N ILE A 110 1.89 -8.68 -5.86
CA ILE A 110 3.26 -9.20 -5.93
C ILE A 110 3.23 -10.60 -5.31
N ASP A 111 3.74 -11.61 -6.01
CA ASP A 111 3.76 -12.95 -5.44
C ASP A 111 4.66 -12.99 -4.20
N ALA A 112 4.27 -13.74 -3.16
CA ALA A 112 5.11 -13.88 -1.97
C ALA A 112 6.50 -14.49 -2.27
N GLN A 113 6.61 -15.26 -3.35
CA GLN A 113 7.89 -15.83 -3.83
C GLN A 113 8.85 -14.77 -4.38
N ASP A 114 8.36 -13.59 -4.77
CA ASP A 114 9.17 -12.48 -5.31
C ASP A 114 9.74 -11.56 -4.21
N GLU A 115 9.45 -11.83 -2.94
CA GLU A 115 10.02 -11.10 -1.81
C GLU A 115 11.57 -11.05 -1.81
N PRO A 116 12.31 -12.13 -2.14
CA PRO A 116 13.77 -12.07 -2.26
C PRO A 116 14.24 -11.11 -3.35
N ARG A 117 13.49 -10.99 -4.45
CA ARG A 117 13.79 -10.06 -5.54
C ARG A 117 13.56 -8.60 -5.09
N LEU A 118 12.52 -8.34 -4.30
CA LEU A 118 12.34 -7.05 -3.63
C LEU A 118 13.52 -6.72 -2.70
N ARG A 119 13.99 -7.70 -1.92
CA ARG A 119 15.17 -7.54 -1.05
C ARG A 119 16.44 -7.24 -1.84
N GLU A 120 16.62 -7.87 -2.99
CA GLU A 120 17.78 -7.63 -3.86
C GLU A 120 17.74 -6.24 -4.48
N LEU A 121 16.59 -5.84 -5.03
CA LEU A 121 16.40 -4.50 -5.61
C LEU A 121 16.66 -3.40 -4.58
N PHE A 122 16.16 -3.57 -3.36
CA PHE A 122 16.32 -2.63 -2.25
C PHE A 122 17.32 -3.16 -1.21
N SER A 123 18.49 -3.61 -1.66
CA SER A 123 19.51 -4.25 -0.80
C SER A 123 19.95 -3.42 0.42
N GLY A 124 19.83 -2.09 0.35
CA GLY A 124 20.15 -1.16 1.45
C GLY A 124 18.97 -0.81 2.36
N ALA A 125 17.79 -1.36 2.12
CA ALA A 125 16.55 -1.02 2.83
C ALA A 125 16.15 -2.08 3.86
N ALA A 126 15.58 -1.63 4.98
CA ALA A 126 14.90 -2.51 5.92
C ALA A 126 13.47 -2.80 5.45
N ILE A 127 13.07 -4.06 5.51
CA ILE A 127 11.68 -4.45 5.24
C ILE A 127 10.88 -4.40 6.54
N VAL A 128 9.78 -3.66 6.52
CA VAL A 128 8.80 -3.58 7.61
C VAL A 128 7.50 -4.20 7.11
N TYR A 129 6.96 -5.15 7.86
CA TYR A 129 5.64 -5.69 7.58
C TYR A 129 4.58 -4.92 8.35
N GLU A 130 3.53 -4.48 7.67
CA GLU A 130 2.34 -4.01 8.35
C GLU A 130 1.63 -5.22 8.96
N THR A 131 1.54 -5.26 10.29
CA THR A 131 0.68 -6.23 10.98
C THR A 131 -0.76 -5.93 10.56
N PRO A 132 -1.53 -6.92 10.08
CA PRO A 132 -2.96 -6.70 9.87
C PRO A 132 -3.54 -6.26 11.22
N THR A 133 -4.13 -5.06 11.26
CA THR A 133 -4.95 -4.61 12.38
C THR A 133 -6.13 -5.56 12.46
N VAL A 134 -6.00 -6.60 13.29
CA VAL A 134 -7.16 -7.36 13.74
C VAL A 134 -7.92 -6.40 14.62
N ASP A 135 -9.00 -5.82 14.10
CA ASP A 135 -9.97 -5.11 14.93
C ASP A 135 -10.43 -6.09 16.03
N ALA A 136 -9.90 -5.92 17.23
CA ALA A 136 -10.22 -6.74 18.41
C ALA A 136 -11.65 -6.47 18.94
N SER A 137 -12.56 -6.00 18.08
CA SER A 137 -13.94 -5.62 18.39
C SER A 137 -14.94 -6.64 17.86
N THR A 138 -14.66 -7.94 18.03
CA THR A 138 -15.69 -8.99 17.99
C THR A 138 -15.39 -10.08 19.01
N SER A 139 -15.28 -9.68 20.28
CA SER A 139 -15.38 -10.59 21.42
C SER A 139 -16.65 -10.28 22.19
N GLN A 140 -17.83 -10.50 21.61
CA GLN A 140 -19.08 -10.65 22.38
C GLN A 140 -20.17 -11.28 21.51
N ALA A 141 -20.36 -12.59 21.63
CA ALA A 141 -21.68 -13.22 21.62
C ALA A 141 -21.61 -14.70 22.03
N ASN A 142 -22.42 -15.04 23.03
CA ASN A 142 -22.89 -16.38 23.42
C ASN A 142 -21.94 -17.36 24.12
N LEU A 143 -21.73 -17.15 25.43
CA LEU A 143 -21.76 -18.28 26.36
C LEU A 143 -23.21 -18.49 26.86
N PRO A 144 -23.80 -19.68 26.70
CA PRO A 144 -25.05 -20.00 27.38
C PRO A 144 -24.81 -20.07 28.89
N THR A 145 -25.63 -19.34 29.65
CA THR A 145 -25.62 -19.30 31.12
C THR A 145 -26.01 -20.65 31.71
N GLY A 146 -25.03 -21.54 31.84
CA GLY A 146 -25.12 -22.75 32.64
C GLY A 146 -25.24 -22.41 34.12
N LYS A 147 -26.40 -22.73 34.70
CA LYS A 147 -26.73 -22.60 36.13
C LYS A 147 -25.62 -23.20 37.02
N ARG A 148 -25.04 -22.37 37.89
CA ARG A 148 -24.20 -22.79 39.01
C ARG A 148 -25.03 -23.58 40.03
N LYS A 149 -24.60 -24.79 40.41
CA LYS A 149 -24.94 -25.46 41.68
C LYS A 149 -23.78 -26.36 42.15
N GLY A 150 -23.33 -26.14 43.39
CA GLY A 150 -22.48 -27.01 44.25
C GLY A 150 -20.99 -27.00 43.86
N LEU A 151 -20.03 -26.46 44.61
CA LEU A 151 -19.70 -26.41 46.04
C LEU A 151 -19.31 -27.78 46.66
N LEU A 152 -18.05 -27.81 47.15
CA LEU A 152 -17.33 -28.82 47.96
C LEU A 152 -16.85 -30.09 47.23
N GLY A 153 -15.63 -30.61 47.38
CA GLY A 153 -14.45 -30.34 48.22
C GLY A 153 -13.28 -31.17 47.64
N PHE A 154 -12.03 -30.69 47.60
CA PHE A 154 -10.98 -30.72 48.64
C PHE A 154 -10.36 -32.12 48.93
N LEU A 155 -9.02 -32.14 48.84
CA LEU A 155 -7.99 -33.17 49.16
C LEU A 155 -7.86 -34.37 48.19
N GLY A 156 -6.68 -34.84 47.79
CA GLY A 156 -5.32 -34.69 48.34
C GLY A 156 -4.80 -36.07 48.76
N PHE A 157 -3.59 -36.41 48.28
CA PHE A 157 -2.83 -37.69 48.38
C PHE A 157 -3.05 -38.71 47.26
#